data_AF-A0A8J2UHE8-F1
#
_entry.id   AF-A0A8J2UHE8-F1
#
_cell.length_a   1.000
_cell.length_b   1.000
_cell.length_c   1.000
_cell.angle_alpha   90.00
_cell.angle_beta   90.00
_cell.angle_gamma   90.00
#
_symmetry.space_group_name_H-M   'P 1'
#
loop_
_entity.id
_entity.type
_entity.pdbx_description
1 polymer ?
#
loop_
_entity_poly.entity_id
_entity_poly.type
_entity_poly.pdbx_seq_one_letter_code
_entity_poly.pdbx_strand_id
1 'polypeptide(L)'
;MFMQKFMTLALTLLLVCGWASGLAQTLSPAAFISLATKKALEVDSFMTQKGFEKKVFSSNDDFSIVNYSYLAKTDSGAIQRSLHVGWRKKLNILELQYGLWQKKEAVDFIDQLLKQGFTKHTVSTPDIGGNSPSKSVHYQKDRLRIDYEEMDQGEGVKVYIFTIENEHYQP
;
A
#
# COMPACT_ATOMS: atom_id res chain seq x y z
N MET A 1 -26.89 -63.25 12.12
CA MET A 1 -25.42 -63.03 12.08
C MET A 1 -25.01 -62.98 10.62
N PHE A 2 -25.02 -61.79 10.02
CA PHE A 2 -24.70 -61.58 8.61
C PHE A 2 -24.07 -60.18 8.44
N MET A 3 -22.84 -60.20 7.93
CA MET A 3 -22.10 -59.24 7.08
C MET A 3 -22.50 -57.75 7.04
N GLN A 4 -21.51 -56.85 7.20
CA GLN A 4 -21.03 -56.08 6.05
C GLN A 4 -19.59 -55.57 6.25
N LYS A 5 -18.78 -55.78 5.21
CA LYS A 5 -17.34 -55.50 5.09
C LYS A 5 -17.10 -54.11 4.45
N PHE A 6 -16.01 -53.49 4.87
CA PHE A 6 -15.02 -52.64 4.17
C PHE A 6 -15.28 -52.03 2.78
N MET A 7 -14.75 -50.79 2.65
CA MET A 7 -14.05 -50.16 1.51
C MET A 7 -14.85 -49.55 0.34
N THR A 8 -14.80 -48.22 0.25
CA THR A 8 -14.40 -47.40 -0.93
C THR A 8 -14.27 -45.95 -0.43
N LEU A 9 -13.09 -45.38 -0.19
CA LEU A 9 -12.10 -44.79 -1.11
C LEU A 9 -12.69 -43.91 -2.24
N ALA A 10 -12.30 -42.63 -2.16
CA ALA A 10 -12.22 -41.61 -3.21
C ALA A 10 -13.51 -40.86 -3.63
N LEU A 11 -13.26 -39.62 -4.10
CA LEU A 11 -14.17 -38.62 -4.69
C LEU A 11 -15.00 -37.83 -3.68
N THR A 12 -14.86 -36.51 -3.52
CA THR A 12 -14.25 -35.52 -4.42
C THR A 12 -13.86 -34.30 -3.60
N LEU A 13 -12.62 -33.90 -3.79
CA LEU A 13 -12.03 -32.61 -3.51
C LEU A 13 -12.89 -31.51 -4.18
N LEU A 14 -13.96 -31.06 -3.52
CA LEU A 14 -14.73 -29.89 -3.96
C LEU A 14 -13.95 -28.65 -3.56
N LEU A 15 -13.12 -28.22 -4.52
CA LEU A 15 -12.66 -26.85 -4.78
C LEU A 15 -12.90 -25.92 -3.57
N VAL A 16 -11.93 -25.75 -2.69
CA VAL A 16 -10.89 -24.70 -2.79
C VAL A 16 -10.97 -23.85 -4.07
N CYS A 17 -12.12 -23.24 -4.29
CA CYS A 17 -12.28 -21.98 -5.00
C CYS A 17 -13.21 -21.13 -4.15
N GLY A 18 -12.83 -20.99 -2.87
CA GLY A 18 -13.12 -19.78 -2.15
C GLY A 18 -12.42 -18.66 -2.89
N TRP A 19 -13.08 -18.13 -3.92
CA TRP A 19 -12.97 -16.71 -4.23
C TRP A 19 -13.56 -16.02 -3.01
N ALA A 20 -12.80 -16.03 -1.92
CA ALA A 20 -12.84 -14.95 -0.97
C ALA A 20 -12.44 -13.76 -1.82
N SER A 21 -13.45 -13.11 -2.41
CA SER A 21 -13.39 -11.70 -2.78
C SER A 21 -13.19 -10.95 -1.47
N GLY A 22 -12.00 -11.12 -0.90
CA GLY A 22 -11.55 -10.41 0.26
C GLY A 22 -11.55 -8.98 -0.19
N LEU A 23 -12.43 -8.18 0.43
CA LEU A 23 -12.32 -6.73 0.38
C LEU A 23 -10.83 -6.41 0.53
N ALA A 24 -10.24 -5.72 -0.44
CA ALA A 24 -8.81 -5.52 -0.40
C ALA A 24 -8.46 -4.87 0.93
N GLN A 25 -7.64 -5.57 1.70
CA GLN A 25 -7.35 -5.14 3.05
C GLN A 25 -6.47 -3.90 2.95
N THR A 26 -6.86 -2.84 3.66
CA THR A 26 -6.03 -1.65 3.86
C THR A 26 -4.62 -2.10 4.24
N LEU A 27 -3.62 -1.53 3.57
CA LEU A 27 -2.23 -1.83 3.92
C LEU A 27 -1.98 -1.26 5.31
N SER A 28 -1.53 -2.12 6.23
CA SER A 28 -1.05 -1.63 7.53
C SER A 28 0.29 -0.91 7.33
N PRO A 29 0.68 0.00 8.23
CA PRO A 29 1.98 0.65 8.12
C PRO A 29 3.13 -0.34 8.13
N ALA A 30 3.05 -1.41 8.93
CA ALA A 30 4.08 -2.45 8.97
C ALA A 30 4.22 -3.16 7.61
N ALA A 31 3.10 -3.47 6.95
CA ALA A 31 3.13 -4.05 5.61
C ALA A 31 3.71 -3.06 4.59
N PHE A 32 3.27 -1.81 4.61
CA PHE A 32 3.77 -0.76 3.72
C PHE A 32 5.29 -0.56 3.85
N ILE A 33 5.80 -0.48 5.08
CA ILE A 33 7.23 -0.39 5.36
C ILE A 33 7.96 -1.64 4.87
N SER A 34 7.41 -2.83 5.10
CA SER A 34 8.04 -4.07 4.66
C SER A 34 8.16 -4.16 3.14
N LEU A 35 7.23 -3.57 2.37
CA LEU A 35 7.31 -3.55 0.91
C LEU A 35 8.48 -2.71 0.42
N ALA A 36 8.92 -1.70 1.18
CA ALA A 36 10.03 -0.83 0.78
C ALA A 36 11.38 -1.57 0.67
N THR A 37 11.47 -2.81 1.17
CA THR A 37 12.66 -3.66 1.11
C THR A 37 12.48 -4.90 0.23
N LYS A 38 11.37 -4.99 -0.51
CA LYS A 38 10.98 -6.18 -1.28
C LYS A 38 11.35 -6.09 -2.75
N LYS A 39 11.53 -7.26 -3.38
CA LYS A 39 11.67 -7.34 -4.85
C LYS A 39 10.35 -7.07 -5.55
N ALA A 40 10.41 -6.61 -6.80
CA ALA A 40 9.21 -6.25 -7.57
C ALA A 40 8.20 -7.41 -7.59
N LEU A 41 8.67 -8.63 -7.85
CA LEU A 41 7.83 -9.84 -7.84
C LEU A 41 7.17 -10.12 -6.48
N GLU A 42 7.83 -9.80 -5.38
CA GLU A 42 7.25 -9.96 -4.03
C GLU A 42 6.19 -8.90 -3.76
N VAL A 43 6.42 -7.65 -4.19
CA VAL A 43 5.41 -6.57 -4.11
C VAL A 43 4.19 -6.94 -4.95
N ASP A 44 4.40 -7.36 -6.20
CA ASP A 44 3.35 -7.79 -7.11
C ASP A 44 2.50 -8.91 -6.49
N SER A 45 3.16 -9.97 -6.00
CA SER A 45 2.48 -11.11 -5.37
C SER A 45 1.67 -10.69 -4.15
N PHE A 46 2.25 -9.87 -3.29
CA PHE A 46 1.58 -9.38 -2.08
C PHE A 46 0.35 -8.52 -2.41
N MET A 47 0.47 -7.59 -3.36
CA MET A 47 -0.63 -6.70 -3.74
C MET A 47 -1.77 -7.44 -4.43
N THR A 48 -1.46 -8.40 -5.31
CA THR A 48 -2.48 -9.25 -5.93
C THR A 48 -3.20 -10.14 -4.91
N GLN A 49 -2.48 -10.72 -3.94
CA GLN A 49 -3.09 -11.48 -2.83
C GLN A 49 -4.00 -10.60 -1.95
N LYS A 50 -3.66 -9.31 -1.83
CA LYS A 50 -4.50 -8.32 -1.15
C LYS A 50 -5.69 -7.86 -1.99
N GLY A 51 -5.87 -8.35 -3.22
CA GLY A 51 -7.03 -8.01 -4.07
C GLY A 51 -6.89 -6.69 -4.83
N PHE A 52 -5.67 -6.15 -4.97
CA PHE A 52 -5.43 -4.99 -5.82
C PHE A 52 -5.24 -5.39 -7.28
N GLU A 53 -5.78 -4.59 -8.19
CA GLU A 53 -5.60 -4.70 -9.62
C GLU A 53 -4.30 -4.01 -10.04
N LYS A 54 -3.47 -4.71 -10.82
CA LYS A 54 -2.19 -4.20 -11.32
C LYS A 54 -2.36 -3.47 -12.65
N LYS A 55 -1.76 -2.29 -12.76
CA LYS A 55 -1.60 -1.54 -14.02
C LYS A 55 -0.13 -1.13 -14.18
N VAL A 56 0.49 -1.56 -15.27
CA VAL A 56 1.86 -1.14 -15.63
C VAL A 56 1.77 0.12 -16.47
N PHE A 57 2.41 1.20 -16.02
CA PHE A 57 2.47 2.48 -16.75
C PHE A 57 3.73 2.59 -17.60
N SER A 58 4.86 2.10 -17.09
CA SER A 58 6.13 2.05 -17.82
C SER A 58 6.97 0.89 -17.31
N SER A 59 7.74 0.26 -18.20
CA SER A 59 8.70 -0.78 -17.82
C SER A 59 9.77 -0.89 -18.90
N ASN A 60 11.01 -0.60 -18.55
CA ASN A 60 12.20 -0.81 -19.36
C ASN A 60 13.37 -1.27 -18.48
N ASP A 61 14.57 -1.34 -19.03
CA ASP A 61 15.76 -1.84 -18.31
C ASP A 61 16.25 -0.90 -17.20
N ASP A 62 15.90 0.38 -17.26
CA ASP A 62 16.34 1.39 -16.29
C ASP A 62 15.34 1.60 -15.16
N PHE A 63 14.04 1.60 -15.49
CA PHE A 63 12.98 1.85 -14.53
C PHE A 63 11.68 1.11 -14.83
N SER A 64 10.83 0.96 -13.81
CA SER A 64 9.44 0.55 -13.97
C SER A 64 8.53 1.34 -13.06
N ILE A 65 7.33 1.62 -13.57
CA ILE A 65 6.26 2.30 -12.84
C ILE A 65 5.02 1.42 -12.91
N VAL A 66 4.57 0.98 -11.74
CA VAL A 66 3.41 0.11 -11.59
C VAL A 66 2.47 0.73 -10.57
N ASN A 67 1.17 0.70 -10.85
CA ASN A 67 0.14 1.08 -9.90
C ASN A 67 -0.72 -0.13 -9.56
N TYR A 68 -0.99 -0.29 -8.28
CA TYR A 68 -1.94 -1.23 -7.73
C TYR A 68 -3.15 -0.46 -7.25
N SER A 69 -4.32 -0.68 -7.82
CA SER A 69 -5.55 0.03 -7.44
C SER A 69 -6.60 -0.92 -6.90
N TYR A 70 -7.37 -0.45 -5.94
CA TYR A 70 -8.57 -1.11 -5.48
C TYR A 70 -9.72 -0.11 -5.45
N LEU A 71 -10.85 -0.50 -6.03
CA LEU A 71 -12.10 0.23 -5.99
C LEU A 71 -13.22 -0.74 -5.62
N ALA A 72 -13.95 -0.44 -4.55
CA ALA A 72 -15.14 -1.20 -4.18
C ALA A 72 -16.25 -0.27 -3.72
N LYS A 73 -17.49 -0.71 -3.91
CA LYS A 73 -18.66 -0.10 -3.30
C LYS A 73 -19.01 -0.87 -2.03
N THR A 74 -19.13 -0.17 -0.92
CA THR A 74 -19.64 -0.69 0.35
C THR A 74 -20.94 0.04 0.71
N ASP A 75 -21.66 -0.49 1.70
CA ASP A 75 -22.89 0.15 2.23
C ASP A 75 -22.62 1.57 2.77
N SER A 76 -21.36 1.85 3.12
CA SER A 76 -20.88 3.15 3.61
C SER A 76 -20.30 4.07 2.53
N GLY A 77 -20.28 3.66 1.25
CA GLY A 77 -19.80 4.47 0.13
C GLY A 77 -18.74 3.77 -0.74
N ALA A 78 -18.08 4.54 -1.60
CA ALA A 78 -16.95 4.01 -2.38
C ALA A 78 -15.67 3.98 -1.52
N ILE A 79 -14.96 2.87 -1.61
CA ILE A 79 -13.62 2.68 -1.05
C ILE A 79 -12.65 2.66 -2.21
N GLN A 80 -11.68 3.57 -2.19
CA GLN A 80 -10.61 3.63 -3.17
C GLN A 80 -9.25 3.67 -2.46
N ARG A 81 -8.32 2.87 -2.97
CA ARG A 81 -6.95 2.77 -2.48
C ARG A 81 -5.99 2.57 -3.64
N SER A 82 -4.76 3.05 -3.50
CA SER A 82 -3.71 2.79 -4.49
C SER A 82 -2.34 2.62 -3.85
N LEU A 83 -1.51 1.75 -4.42
CA LEU A 83 -0.07 1.74 -4.19
C LEU A 83 0.63 1.97 -5.54
N HIS A 84 1.26 3.13 -5.67
CA HIS A 84 2.17 3.42 -6.77
C HIS A 84 3.58 2.97 -6.39
N VAL A 85 4.23 2.27 -7.32
CA VAL A 85 5.53 1.64 -7.15
C VAL A 85 6.45 2.10 -8.28
N GLY A 86 7.41 2.96 -7.94
CA GLY A 86 8.49 3.38 -8.81
C GLY A 86 9.75 2.58 -8.51
N TRP A 87 10.33 1.92 -9.50
CA TRP A 87 11.58 1.17 -9.35
C TRP A 87 12.63 1.73 -10.30
N ARG A 88 13.80 2.13 -9.77
CA ARG A 88 15.00 2.47 -10.57
C ARG A 88 16.00 1.33 -10.49
N LYS A 89 16.03 0.47 -11.51
CA LYS A 89 16.65 -0.87 -11.45
C LYS A 89 18.15 -0.80 -11.23
N LYS A 90 18.84 0.10 -11.93
CA LYS A 90 20.29 0.30 -11.83
C LYS A 90 20.75 0.85 -10.49
N LEU A 91 19.90 1.63 -9.82
CA LEU A 91 20.21 2.25 -8.53
C LEU A 91 19.68 1.44 -7.34
N ASN A 92 18.89 0.40 -7.62
CA ASN A 92 18.15 -0.37 -6.62
C ASN A 92 17.30 0.51 -5.69
N ILE A 93 16.75 1.60 -6.22
CA ILE A 93 15.87 2.51 -5.48
C ILE A 93 14.42 2.10 -5.75
N LEU A 94 13.68 1.93 -4.66
CA LEU A 94 12.25 1.67 -4.65
C LEU A 94 11.54 2.86 -3.99
N GLU A 95 10.58 3.41 -4.72
CA GLU A 95 9.69 4.47 -4.26
C GLU A 95 8.29 3.88 -4.16
N LEU A 96 7.68 4.02 -2.98
CA LEU A 96 6.32 3.57 -2.71
C LEU A 96 5.46 4.75 -2.31
N GLN A 97 4.33 4.92 -2.97
CA GLN A 97 3.35 5.95 -2.64
C GLN A 97 1.97 5.29 -2.44
N TYR A 98 1.49 5.30 -1.20
CA TYR A 98 0.21 4.71 -0.81
C TYR A 98 -0.87 5.79 -0.65
N GLY A 99 -1.90 5.72 -1.48
CA GLY A 99 -3.03 6.64 -1.50
C GLY A 99 -4.29 6.05 -0.86
N LEU A 100 -4.89 6.81 0.05
CA LEU A 100 -6.17 6.50 0.70
C LEU A 100 -7.17 7.62 0.40
N TRP A 101 -8.39 7.26 0.00
CA TRP A 101 -9.46 8.25 -0.27
C TRP A 101 -10.38 8.46 0.93
N GLN A 102 -10.33 7.58 1.93
CA GLN A 102 -11.11 7.73 3.15
C GLN A 102 -10.26 8.34 4.27
N LYS A 103 -10.68 9.50 4.77
CA LYS A 103 -10.02 10.19 5.89
C LYS A 103 -9.84 9.28 7.11
N LYS A 104 -10.85 8.45 7.40
CA LYS A 104 -10.80 7.51 8.53
C LYS A 104 -9.64 6.53 8.41
N GLU A 105 -9.43 5.95 7.23
CA GLU A 105 -8.32 5.02 7.00
C GLU A 105 -6.97 5.70 7.13
N ALA A 106 -6.85 6.95 6.66
CA ALA A 106 -5.62 7.74 6.81
C ALA A 106 -5.30 8.04 8.28
N VAL A 107 -6.32 8.41 9.08
CA VAL A 107 -6.18 8.59 10.53
C VAL A 107 -5.78 7.29 11.21
N ASP A 108 -6.44 6.18 10.89
CA ASP A 108 -6.11 4.86 11.44
C ASP A 108 -4.68 4.42 11.07
N PHE A 109 -4.20 4.76 9.88
CA PHE A 109 -2.83 4.51 9.44
C PHE A 109 -1.81 5.33 10.24
N ILE A 110 -2.09 6.63 10.43
CA ILE A 110 -1.28 7.54 11.26
C ILE A 110 -1.21 7.04 12.71
N ASP A 111 -2.35 6.67 13.31
CA ASP A 111 -2.39 6.17 14.68
C ASP A 111 -1.55 4.89 14.84
N GLN A 112 -1.56 4.01 13.85
CA GLN A 112 -0.72 2.82 13.83
C GLN A 112 0.77 3.15 13.70
N LEU A 113 1.16 4.16 12.93
CA LEU A 113 2.54 4.64 12.87
C LEU A 113 3.00 5.15 14.24
N LEU A 114 2.20 5.99 14.89
CA LEU A 114 2.51 6.54 16.21
C LEU A 114 2.64 5.43 17.25
N LYS A 115 1.73 4.43 17.25
CA LYS A 115 1.81 3.25 18.13
C LYS A 115 3.05 2.39 17.88
N GLN A 116 3.60 2.41 16.66
CA GLN A 116 4.84 1.72 16.32
C GLN A 116 6.11 2.52 16.68
N GLY A 117 5.96 3.71 17.26
CA GLY A 117 7.06 4.56 17.74
C GLY A 117 7.58 5.56 16.71
N PHE A 118 6.85 5.83 15.63
CA PHE A 118 7.16 6.96 14.76
C PHE A 118 6.83 8.29 15.44
N THR A 119 7.68 9.28 15.22
CA THR A 119 7.45 10.66 15.65
C THR A 119 6.99 11.50 14.47
N LYS A 120 5.93 12.30 14.67
CA LYS A 120 5.45 13.24 13.65
C LYS A 120 6.31 14.50 13.67
N HIS A 121 6.82 14.87 12.51
CA HIS A 121 7.52 16.12 12.26
C HIS A 121 6.69 16.98 11.30
N THR A 122 6.71 18.29 11.52
CA THR A 122 6.08 19.26 10.63
C THR A 122 7.11 20.33 10.33
N VAL A 123 7.55 20.37 9.08
CA VAL A 123 8.51 21.37 8.60
C VAL A 123 7.70 22.44 7.90
N SER A 124 7.86 23.68 8.34
CA SER A 124 7.30 24.85 7.67
C SER A 124 8.44 25.51 6.90
N THR A 125 8.41 25.40 5.58
CA THR A 125 9.36 26.13 4.73
C THR A 125 8.81 27.53 4.49
N PRO A 126 9.53 28.59 4.91
CA PRO A 126 9.15 29.96 4.55
C PRO A 126 9.25 30.10 3.03
N ASP A 127 8.20 30.59 2.40
CA ASP A 127 8.26 30.95 0.98
C ASP A 127 9.18 32.17 0.83
N ILE A 128 10.09 32.13 -0.15
CA ILE A 128 11.04 33.20 -0.47
C ILE A 128 10.28 34.51 -0.82
N GLY A 129 9.01 34.39 -1.24
CA GLY A 129 8.12 35.52 -1.52
C GLY A 129 7.28 36.05 -0.33
N GLY A 130 7.42 35.49 0.88
CA GLY A 130 6.65 35.95 2.05
C GLY A 130 5.18 35.47 2.08
N ASN A 131 4.78 34.57 1.19
CA ASN A 131 3.47 33.91 1.25
C ASN A 131 3.45 32.77 2.29
N SER A 132 2.24 32.31 2.60
CA SER A 132 1.96 31.27 3.59
C SER A 132 2.94 30.10 3.49
N PRO A 133 3.56 29.69 4.61
CA PRO A 133 4.58 28.64 4.59
C PRO A 133 3.97 27.33 4.08
N SER A 134 4.65 26.70 3.13
CA SER A 134 4.33 25.31 2.77
C SER A 134 4.68 24.42 3.96
N LYS A 135 3.72 23.59 4.38
CA LYS A 135 3.90 22.65 5.47
C LYS A 135 4.10 21.27 4.89
N SER A 136 5.26 20.68 5.12
CA SER A 136 5.47 19.26 4.88
C SER A 136 5.37 18.51 6.20
N VAL A 137 4.70 17.36 6.18
CA VAL A 137 4.56 16.48 7.34
C VAL A 137 5.27 15.18 7.00
N HIS A 138 6.07 14.68 7.94
CA HIS A 138 6.65 13.36 7.83
C HIS A 138 6.66 12.66 9.17
N TYR A 139 6.66 11.33 9.12
CA TYR A 139 6.74 10.44 10.26
C TYR A 139 8.10 9.77 10.23
N GLN A 140 8.89 9.92 11.30
CA GLN A 140 10.23 9.39 11.36
C GLN A 140 10.42 8.41 12.52
N LYS A 141 11.11 7.31 12.25
CA LYS A 141 11.64 6.38 13.24
C LYS A 141 13.01 5.91 12.77
N ASP A 142 14.04 6.12 13.59
CA ASP A 142 15.44 5.85 13.22
C ASP A 142 15.80 6.55 11.89
N ARG A 143 16.23 5.78 10.88
CA ARG A 143 16.55 6.26 9.53
C ARG A 143 15.36 6.16 8.55
N LEU A 144 14.22 5.65 8.99
CA LEU A 144 13.04 5.48 8.15
C LEU A 144 12.15 6.73 8.26
N ARG A 145 11.87 7.32 7.10
CA ARG A 145 10.99 8.47 6.95
C ARG A 145 9.81 8.08 6.07
N ILE A 146 8.61 8.47 6.49
CA ILE A 146 7.37 8.36 5.70
C ILE A 146 6.83 9.76 5.53
N ASP A 147 6.85 10.28 4.32
CA ASP A 147 6.23 11.58 4.01
C ASP A 147 4.71 11.43 3.96
N TYR A 148 4.01 12.48 4.37
CA TYR A 148 2.55 12.56 4.34
C TYR A 148 2.09 13.85 3.67
N GLU A 149 1.16 13.73 2.74
CA GLU A 149 0.51 14.86 2.10
C GLU A 149 -1.00 14.62 1.91
N GLU A 150 -1.74 15.71 1.87
CA GLU A 150 -3.14 15.73 1.47
C GLU A 150 -3.24 16.40 0.12
N MET A 151 -3.69 15.67 -0.90
CA MET A 151 -3.85 16.19 -2.25
C MET A 151 -5.33 16.38 -2.58
N ASP A 152 -5.70 17.59 -3.00
CA ASP A 152 -7.03 17.90 -3.52
C ASP A 152 -7.14 17.40 -4.97
N GLN A 153 -8.13 16.54 -5.24
CA GLN A 153 -8.45 16.03 -6.58
C GLN A 153 -9.59 16.81 -7.26
N GLY A 154 -10.06 17.89 -6.63
CA GLY A 154 -11.25 18.63 -7.04
C GLY A 154 -12.52 18.14 -6.36
N GLU A 155 -13.57 18.96 -6.43
CA GLU A 155 -14.91 18.63 -5.90
C GLU A 155 -14.95 18.27 -4.40
N GLY A 156 -13.96 18.74 -3.63
CA GLY A 156 -13.83 18.42 -2.20
C GLY A 156 -13.32 17.01 -1.92
N VAL A 157 -12.86 16.28 -2.95
CA VAL A 157 -12.25 14.97 -2.81
C VAL A 157 -10.78 15.13 -2.44
N LYS A 158 -10.40 14.59 -1.28
CA LYS A 158 -9.01 14.56 -0.83
C LYS A 158 -8.44 13.15 -0.90
N VAL A 159 -7.18 13.06 -1.32
CA VAL A 159 -6.36 11.85 -1.22
C VAL A 159 -5.31 12.06 -0.14
N TYR A 160 -5.19 11.09 0.74
CA TYR A 160 -4.19 11.06 1.80
C TYR A 160 -3.08 10.14 1.35
N ILE A 161 -1.89 10.71 1.13
CA ILE A 161 -0.78 10.03 0.48
C ILE A 161 0.35 9.84 1.48
N PHE A 162 0.88 8.62 1.52
CA PHE A 162 2.02 8.23 2.33
C PHE A 162 3.15 7.75 1.41
N THR A 163 4.34 8.32 1.54
CA THR A 163 5.47 8.02 0.65
C THR A 163 6.66 7.47 1.43
N ILE A 164 7.27 6.40 0.93
CA ILE A 164 8.59 5.91 1.36
C ILE A 164 9.50 5.90 0.14
N GLU A 165 10.63 6.58 0.25
CA GLU A 165 11.76 6.43 -0.67
C GLU A 165 12.89 5.69 0.04
N ASN A 166 13.32 4.56 -0.53
CA ASN A 166 14.43 3.81 0.01
C ASN A 166 15.70 4.08 -0.81
N GLU A 167 16.42 5.15 -0.44
CA GLU A 167 17.68 5.56 -1.08
C GLU A 167 18.89 4.71 -0.63
N HIS A 168 18.76 3.85 0.39
CA HIS A 168 19.91 3.28 1.11
C HIS A 168 20.03 1.75 1.06
N TYR A 169 19.26 1.05 0.23
CA TYR A 169 19.34 -0.42 0.20
C TYR A 169 20.43 -0.92 -0.74
N GLN A 170 21.63 -1.16 -0.19
CA GLN A 170 22.55 -2.16 -0.73
C GLN A 170 22.13 -3.54 -0.18
N PRO A 171 21.90 -4.55 -1.04
CA PRO A 171 21.52 -5.90 -0.61
C PRO A 171 22.57 -6.60 0.24
#